data_AF-A0A0D2GQC8-F1
#
_entry.id   AF-A0A0D2GQC8-F1
#
_cell.length_a   1.000
_cell.length_b   1.000
_cell.length_c   1.000
_cell.angle_alpha   90.00
_cell.angle_beta   90.00
_cell.angle_gamma   90.00
#
_symmetry.space_group_name_H-M   'P 1'
#
loop_
_entity.id
_entity.type
_entity.pdbx_description
1 polymer ?
#
loop_
_entity_poly.entity_id
_entity_poly.type
_entity_poly.pdbx_seq_one_letter_code
_entity_poly.pdbx_strand_id
1 'polypeptide(L)'
;MGLFFETLPPSLLPWLLEQKVFYIASAPLSGDGHVNVSPKGVSDKGGPFFGVIKEPKNGPVVGAARGDGTDNANGNDEEKSANDNDKNVVIRKFWYMDLTGSGIETTSHLHEPGNGRITVMFNAFSGPPRILRLWGKGTPLEYGTPAFNEIVASQKITIIPGTRSIILVDIHQVGTSCGFSMPCYEFVSFRPTLNDFFEKRVANEKAGKREDGIERYWAHKNAWSMDGLPGMQRGVKTAVAEDVKPIKKMVGPYAPGSVGRSQRPAGAFTPGHLILVAILSSLTTAIVLLILSRVGNVKVLVGRGVWT
;
A
#
# COMPACT_ATOMS: atom_id res chain seq x y z
N MET A 1 -16.91 10.62 21.39
CA MET A 1 -15.81 9.64 21.51
C MET A 1 -15.65 8.95 20.16
N GLY A 2 -14.42 8.67 19.70
CA GLY A 2 -14.23 7.87 18.50
C GLY A 2 -14.64 6.41 18.74
N LEU A 3 -15.16 5.74 17.71
CA LEU A 3 -15.48 4.30 17.79
C LEU A 3 -14.50 3.52 16.94
N PHE A 4 -14.18 2.31 17.37
CA PHE A 4 -13.31 1.39 16.63
C PHE A 4 -14.04 0.10 16.33
N PHE A 5 -13.74 -0.48 15.17
CA PHE A 5 -14.34 -1.71 14.69
C PHE A 5 -13.28 -2.59 14.04
N GLU A 6 -13.42 -3.90 14.13
CA GLU A 6 -12.55 -4.85 13.44
C GLU A 6 -12.80 -4.86 11.92
N THR A 7 -14.03 -4.56 11.51
CA THR A 7 -14.46 -4.56 10.10
C THR A 7 -15.29 -3.31 9.83
N LEU A 8 -15.42 -2.92 8.55
CA LEU A 8 -16.20 -1.73 8.20
C LEU A 8 -17.69 -2.01 8.45
N PRO A 9 -18.36 -1.26 9.34
CA PRO A 9 -19.78 -1.43 9.56
C PRO A 9 -20.57 -1.12 8.28
N PRO A 10 -21.49 -2.00 7.84
CA PRO A 10 -22.33 -1.76 6.65
C PRO A 10 -23.10 -0.43 6.71
N SER A 11 -23.50 0.00 7.91
CA SER A 11 -24.18 1.29 8.13
C SER A 11 -23.37 2.53 7.75
N LEU A 12 -22.05 2.41 7.58
CA LEU A 12 -21.20 3.51 7.10
C LEU A 12 -21.08 3.56 5.57
N LEU A 13 -21.48 2.50 4.85
CA LEU A 13 -21.27 2.40 3.41
C LEU A 13 -21.98 3.48 2.59
N PRO A 14 -23.25 3.82 2.83
CA PRO A 14 -23.93 4.84 2.02
C PRO A 14 -23.15 6.16 2.05
N TRP A 15 -22.81 6.63 3.25
CA TRP A 15 -22.01 7.83 3.44
C TRP A 15 -20.61 7.72 2.83
N LEU A 16 -19.92 6.58 3.00
CA LEU A 16 -18.58 6.36 2.45
C LEU A 16 -18.56 6.49 0.92
N LEU A 17 -19.52 5.85 0.24
CA LEU A 17 -19.56 5.79 -1.23
C LEU A 17 -19.95 7.14 -1.88
N GLU A 18 -20.52 8.06 -1.11
CA GLU A 18 -20.84 9.44 -1.56
C GLU A 18 -19.61 10.38 -1.57
N GLN A 19 -18.52 9.98 -0.92
CA GLN A 19 -17.34 10.84 -0.75
C GLN A 19 -16.62 11.06 -2.08
N LYS A 20 -16.20 12.31 -2.31
CA LYS A 20 -15.53 12.72 -3.56
C LYS A 20 -14.03 12.94 -3.39
N VAL A 21 -13.56 13.04 -2.14
CA VAL A 21 -12.15 13.23 -1.79
C VAL A 21 -11.82 12.33 -0.62
N PHE A 22 -10.67 11.68 -0.68
CA PHE A 22 -10.13 10.87 0.41
C PHE A 22 -8.61 11.02 0.46
N TYR A 23 -8.00 10.60 1.56
CA TYR A 23 -6.58 10.75 1.82
C TYR A 23 -5.95 9.41 2.04
N ILE A 24 -4.77 9.22 1.47
CA ILE A 24 -3.97 8.00 1.62
C ILE A 24 -2.70 8.35 2.37
N ALA A 25 -2.44 7.66 3.46
CA ALA A 25 -1.16 7.72 4.16
C ALA A 25 -0.41 6.39 4.03
N SER A 26 0.89 6.48 3.82
CA SER A 26 1.83 5.35 3.73
C SER A 26 3.21 5.82 4.16
N ALA A 27 4.10 4.90 4.50
CA ALA A 27 5.48 5.22 4.87
C ALA A 27 6.39 4.04 4.54
N PRO A 28 7.67 4.27 4.21
CA PRO A 28 8.63 3.20 4.04
C PRO A 28 8.95 2.52 5.40
N LEU A 29 9.69 1.40 5.38
CA LEU A 29 10.18 0.75 6.61
C LEU A 29 11.38 1.48 7.19
N SER A 30 12.18 2.12 6.35
CA SER A 30 13.35 2.90 6.78
C SER A 30 12.93 4.03 7.73
N GLY A 31 13.60 4.13 8.88
CA GLY A 31 13.40 5.22 9.83
C GLY A 31 13.84 6.59 9.29
N ASP A 32 14.69 6.62 8.27
CA ASP A 32 15.14 7.84 7.57
C ASP A 32 14.28 8.15 6.33
N GLY A 33 13.32 7.28 5.98
CA GLY A 33 12.42 7.50 4.86
C GLY A 33 11.26 8.43 5.19
N HIS A 34 10.58 8.94 4.16
CA HIS A 34 9.60 10.00 4.31
C HIS A 34 8.16 9.45 4.36
N VAL A 35 7.41 9.87 5.38
CA VAL A 35 5.97 9.60 5.45
C VAL A 35 5.27 10.33 4.29
N ASN A 36 4.43 9.60 3.55
CA ASN A 36 3.63 10.14 2.46
C ASN A 36 2.18 10.33 2.91
N VAL A 37 1.59 11.46 2.51
CA VAL A 37 0.15 11.71 2.57
C VAL A 37 -0.29 12.26 1.21
N SER A 38 -1.25 11.61 0.57
CA SER A 38 -1.72 11.97 -0.76
C SER A 38 -3.24 12.13 -0.78
N PRO A 39 -3.79 13.32 -1.12
CA PRO A 39 -5.20 13.44 -1.43
C PRO A 39 -5.52 12.73 -2.75
N LYS A 40 -6.70 12.14 -2.83
CA LYS A 40 -7.27 11.49 -4.01
C LYS A 40 -8.66 12.08 -4.24
N GLY A 41 -8.93 12.46 -5.49
CA GLY A 41 -10.25 12.92 -5.92
C GLY A 41 -10.87 11.89 -6.86
N VAL A 42 -12.20 11.76 -6.80
CA VAL A 42 -12.96 11.03 -7.83
C VAL A 42 -13.16 11.93 -9.05
N SER A 43 -13.61 11.34 -10.15
CA SER A 43 -13.92 12.05 -11.39
C SER A 43 -15.30 11.65 -11.90
N ASP A 44 -15.91 12.49 -12.73
CA ASP A 44 -17.14 12.21 -13.47
C ASP A 44 -16.91 11.29 -14.68
N LYS A 45 -15.67 11.13 -15.13
CA LYS A 45 -15.27 10.11 -16.10
C LYS A 45 -15.03 8.77 -15.39
N GLY A 46 -15.70 7.72 -15.85
CA GLY A 46 -15.55 6.33 -15.38
C GLY A 46 -16.24 6.06 -14.05
N GLY A 47 -15.67 5.16 -13.25
CA GLY A 47 -16.13 4.82 -11.90
C GLY A 47 -16.73 3.41 -11.78
N PRO A 48 -16.99 2.92 -10.54
CA PRO A 48 -16.64 3.52 -9.24
C PRO A 48 -15.12 3.74 -9.04
N PHE A 49 -14.75 4.77 -8.28
CA PHE A 49 -13.34 5.11 -8.00
C PHE A 49 -12.77 4.41 -6.77
N PHE A 50 -13.65 3.95 -5.89
CA PHE A 50 -13.33 3.11 -4.76
C PHE A 50 -14.57 2.32 -4.40
N GLY A 51 -14.38 1.28 -3.59
CA GLY A 51 -15.47 0.42 -3.17
C GLY A 51 -15.02 -0.54 -2.09
N VAL A 52 -15.90 -1.49 -1.78
CA VAL A 52 -15.65 -2.52 -0.78
C VAL A 52 -16.04 -3.88 -1.33
N ILE A 53 -15.41 -4.93 -0.81
CA ILE A 53 -15.85 -6.30 -1.10
C ILE A 53 -16.71 -6.75 0.09
N LYS A 54 -17.97 -7.08 -0.20
CA LYS A 54 -18.92 -7.62 0.78
C LYS A 54 -18.76 -9.13 0.83
N GLU A 55 -18.41 -9.68 1.99
CA GLU A 55 -18.30 -11.11 2.23
C GLU A 55 -19.49 -11.59 3.06
N PRO A 56 -20.09 -12.75 2.78
CA PRO A 56 -21.15 -13.31 3.63
C PRO A 56 -20.59 -13.68 5.02
N LYS A 57 -21.31 -13.34 6.10
CA LYS A 57 -20.90 -13.65 7.49
C LYS A 57 -20.64 -15.13 7.74
N ASN A 58 -21.39 -16.01 7.08
CA ASN A 58 -21.34 -17.45 7.29
C ASN A 58 -20.42 -18.17 6.29
N GLY A 59 -19.51 -17.44 5.62
CA GLY A 59 -18.67 -17.99 4.57
C GLY A 59 -19.41 -18.19 3.24
N PRO A 60 -18.72 -18.63 2.18
CA PRO A 60 -19.33 -18.84 0.88
C PRO A 60 -20.47 -19.85 1.00
N VAL A 61 -21.67 -19.50 0.52
CA VAL A 61 -22.79 -20.45 0.46
C VAL A 61 -22.45 -21.50 -0.59
N VAL A 62 -21.86 -22.61 -0.15
CA VAL A 62 -21.65 -23.80 -0.97
C VAL A 62 -23.03 -24.44 -1.19
N GLY A 63 -23.74 -24.11 -2.28
CA GLY A 63 -25.00 -24.81 -2.58
C GLY A 63 -26.03 -24.17 -3.51
N ALA A 64 -25.84 -22.95 -4.04
CA ALA A 64 -26.80 -22.38 -5.00
C ALA A 64 -26.61 -22.96 -6.42
N ALA A 65 -26.78 -24.27 -6.54
CA ALA A 65 -26.94 -24.95 -7.82
C ALA A 65 -28.35 -24.68 -8.36
N ARG A 66 -28.39 -24.05 -9.54
CA ARG A 66 -29.49 -23.96 -10.53
C ARG A 66 -30.76 -24.75 -10.16
N GLY A 67 -31.75 -24.05 -9.61
CA GLY A 67 -33.14 -24.49 -9.58
C GLY A 67 -33.90 -23.82 -10.72
N ASP A 68 -34.15 -24.60 -11.77
CA ASP A 68 -35.22 -24.41 -12.75
C ASP A 68 -36.57 -24.54 -12.04
N GLY A 69 -37.56 -23.69 -12.35
CA GLY A 69 -38.91 -23.86 -11.82
C GLY A 69 -39.73 -22.59 -11.55
N THR A 70 -40.43 -22.14 -12.60
CA THR A 70 -41.84 -21.69 -12.59
C THR A 70 -42.27 -20.51 -11.70
N ASP A 71 -42.55 -19.40 -12.40
CA ASP A 71 -43.65 -18.44 -12.26
C ASP A 71 -44.64 -18.61 -11.09
N ASN A 72 -44.74 -17.58 -10.25
CA ASN A 72 -46.05 -17.03 -9.90
C ASN A 72 -45.93 -15.58 -9.38
N ALA A 73 -46.68 -14.70 -10.05
CA ALA A 73 -46.85 -13.30 -9.72
C ALA A 73 -47.79 -13.12 -8.51
N ASN A 74 -47.41 -12.22 -7.60
CA ASN A 74 -48.25 -11.28 -6.84
C ASN A 74 -47.57 -10.93 -5.52
N GLY A 75 -47.42 -9.63 -5.24
CA GLY A 75 -47.10 -9.17 -3.89
C GLY A 75 -46.35 -7.86 -3.86
N ASN A 76 -47.10 -6.77 -3.78
CA ASN A 76 -46.62 -5.44 -3.43
C ASN A 76 -45.94 -5.49 -2.05
N ASP A 77 -44.60 -5.38 -1.96
CA ASP A 77 -43.86 -5.19 -0.70
C ASP A 77 -42.40 -4.73 -0.96
N GLU A 78 -42.20 -3.72 -1.83
CA GLU A 78 -40.86 -3.21 -2.17
C GLU A 78 -40.46 -1.97 -1.34
N GLU A 79 -40.32 -2.10 -0.02
CA GLU A 79 -39.59 -1.07 0.76
C GLU A 79 -38.89 -1.57 2.04
N LYS A 80 -38.93 -2.89 2.34
CA LYS A 80 -38.35 -3.46 3.58
C LYS A 80 -37.05 -4.26 3.42
N SER A 81 -36.50 -4.49 2.23
CA SER A 81 -35.43 -5.49 2.04
C SER A 81 -33.98 -4.96 2.00
N ALA A 82 -33.75 -3.65 1.84
CA ALA A 82 -32.38 -3.12 1.74
C ALA A 82 -31.59 -3.22 3.07
N ASN A 83 -32.29 -3.12 4.20
CA ASN A 83 -31.66 -3.01 5.52
C ASN A 83 -31.31 -4.37 6.16
N ASP A 84 -31.95 -5.47 5.74
CA ASP A 84 -31.71 -6.79 6.32
C ASP A 84 -30.53 -7.51 5.64
N ASN A 85 -30.33 -7.27 4.34
CA ASN A 85 -29.18 -7.79 3.59
C ASN A 85 -27.83 -7.30 4.14
N ASP A 86 -27.76 -6.07 4.65
CA ASP A 86 -26.54 -5.51 5.24
C ASP A 86 -26.21 -6.12 6.61
N LYS A 87 -27.16 -6.77 7.30
CA LYS A 87 -26.84 -7.49 8.55
C LYS A 87 -26.07 -8.78 8.34
N ASN A 88 -26.10 -9.35 7.14
CA ASN A 88 -25.46 -10.65 6.86
C ASN A 88 -24.10 -10.55 6.15
N VAL A 89 -23.53 -9.35 6.05
CA VAL A 89 -22.23 -9.13 5.40
C VAL A 89 -21.14 -8.70 6.39
N VAL A 90 -19.91 -9.06 6.07
CA VAL A 90 -18.67 -8.58 6.69
C VAL A 90 -17.87 -7.85 5.62
N ILE A 91 -17.27 -6.73 5.98
CA ILE A 91 -16.49 -5.92 5.04
C ILE A 91 -15.07 -5.78 5.59
N ARG A 92 -14.17 -6.60 5.05
CA ARG A 92 -12.74 -6.62 5.41
C ARG A 92 -11.84 -6.06 4.32
N LYS A 93 -12.39 -5.76 3.14
CA LYS A 93 -11.60 -5.25 2.02
C LYS A 93 -12.20 -3.98 1.46
N PHE A 94 -11.31 -3.02 1.27
CA PHE A 94 -11.56 -1.78 0.54
C PHE A 94 -10.67 -1.77 -0.69
N TRP A 95 -11.11 -1.15 -1.77
CA TRP A 95 -10.26 -0.94 -2.94
C TRP A 95 -10.42 0.49 -3.44
N TYR A 96 -9.38 1.05 -4.06
CA TYR A 96 -9.48 2.30 -4.79
C TYR A 96 -8.69 2.27 -6.10
N MET A 97 -9.20 2.99 -7.09
CA MET A 97 -8.53 3.22 -8.36
C MET A 97 -7.43 4.26 -8.19
N ASP A 98 -6.19 3.83 -8.40
CA ASP A 98 -5.02 4.71 -8.37
C ASP A 98 -4.74 5.20 -9.79
N LEU A 99 -5.01 6.48 -9.99
CA LEU A 99 -4.70 7.17 -11.24
C LEU A 99 -3.23 7.56 -11.30
N THR A 100 -2.72 7.65 -12.52
CA THR A 100 -1.39 8.14 -12.81
C THR A 100 -1.29 9.60 -12.38
N GLY A 101 -0.18 9.94 -11.76
CA GLY A 101 0.19 11.29 -11.36
C GLY A 101 1.71 11.43 -11.34
N SER A 102 2.23 12.54 -10.83
CA SER A 102 3.68 12.73 -10.71
C SER A 102 4.31 11.87 -9.60
N GLY A 103 3.59 11.65 -8.50
CA GLY A 103 4.04 10.86 -7.35
C GLY A 103 3.76 9.36 -7.49
N ILE A 104 4.53 8.56 -6.74
CA ILE A 104 4.37 7.08 -6.69
C ILE A 104 4.62 6.49 -5.29
N GLU A 105 4.78 7.35 -4.27
CA GLU A 105 5.24 6.95 -2.93
C GLU A 105 4.40 5.82 -2.32
N THR A 106 3.07 5.91 -2.36
CA THR A 106 2.21 4.83 -1.83
C THR A 106 2.50 3.51 -2.51
N THR A 107 2.46 3.42 -3.83
CA THR A 107 2.75 2.18 -4.55
C THR A 107 4.15 1.64 -4.21
N SER A 108 5.14 2.53 -4.07
CA SER A 108 6.49 2.14 -3.66
C SER A 108 6.56 1.58 -2.25
N HIS A 109 5.90 2.21 -1.27
CA HIS A 109 5.83 1.71 0.10
C HIS A 109 5.07 0.37 0.17
N LEU A 110 4.07 0.17 -0.69
CA LEU A 110 3.33 -1.08 -0.75
C LEU A 110 4.12 -2.23 -1.40
N HIS A 111 5.01 -1.92 -2.35
CA HIS A 111 5.93 -2.89 -2.95
C HIS A 111 7.14 -3.21 -2.08
N GLU A 112 7.43 -2.40 -1.06
CA GLU A 112 8.55 -2.64 -0.15
C GLU A 112 8.35 -3.96 0.61
N PRO A 113 9.28 -4.94 0.49
CA PRO A 113 9.13 -6.23 1.13
C PRO A 113 8.92 -6.13 2.64
N GLY A 114 7.85 -6.76 3.14
CA GLY A 114 7.49 -6.74 4.57
C GLY A 114 6.72 -5.49 5.04
N ASN A 115 6.41 -4.54 4.15
CA ASN A 115 5.67 -3.34 4.48
C ASN A 115 4.16 -3.47 4.22
N GLY A 116 3.67 -2.86 3.13
CA GLY A 116 2.25 -2.83 2.77
C GLY A 116 1.38 -1.91 3.64
N ARG A 117 1.91 -1.18 4.63
CA ARG A 117 1.08 -0.39 5.55
C ARG A 117 0.41 0.78 4.83
N ILE A 118 -0.91 0.90 5.00
CA ILE A 118 -1.69 1.98 4.43
C ILE A 118 -2.81 2.42 5.37
N THR A 119 -3.11 3.71 5.38
CA THR A 119 -4.33 4.27 5.97
C THR A 119 -5.11 5.02 4.93
N VAL A 120 -6.40 4.73 4.82
CA VAL A 120 -7.36 5.49 4.00
C VAL A 120 -8.21 6.33 4.93
N MET A 121 -8.30 7.63 4.70
CA MET A 121 -9.07 8.55 5.52
C MET A 121 -10.11 9.31 4.69
N PHE A 122 -11.33 9.41 5.22
CA PHE A 122 -12.43 10.20 4.68
C PHE A 122 -12.88 11.23 5.72
N ASN A 123 -13.23 12.42 5.25
CA ASN A 123 -13.77 13.51 6.07
C ASN A 123 -15.14 13.93 5.52
N ALA A 124 -16.11 14.14 6.39
CA ALA A 124 -17.36 14.78 6.00
C ALA A 124 -17.11 16.27 5.80
N PHE A 125 -17.42 16.77 4.60
CA PHE A 125 -17.42 18.20 4.28
C PHE A 125 -18.85 18.77 4.18
N SER A 126 -19.87 17.94 4.41
CA SER A 126 -21.28 18.32 4.46
C SER A 126 -22.02 17.38 5.41
N GLY A 127 -23.20 17.81 5.88
CA GLY A 127 -24.01 17.02 6.80
C GLY A 127 -23.35 16.85 8.18
N PRO A 128 -23.70 15.78 8.93
CA PRO A 128 -23.13 15.52 10.23
C PRO A 128 -21.60 15.32 10.18
N PRO A 129 -20.83 15.94 11.08
CA PRO A 129 -19.38 15.88 11.04
C PRO A 129 -18.90 14.45 11.35
N ARG A 130 -17.91 13.99 10.59
CA ARG A 130 -17.38 12.62 10.67
C ARG A 130 -15.99 12.56 10.05
N ILE A 131 -15.12 11.78 10.68
CA ILE A 131 -13.87 11.29 10.07
C ILE A 131 -13.91 9.76 10.15
N LEU A 132 -13.60 9.08 9.05
CA LEU A 132 -13.45 7.63 8.97
C LEU A 132 -12.01 7.29 8.56
N ARG A 133 -11.39 6.34 9.26
CA ARG A 133 -10.09 5.77 8.92
C ARG A 133 -10.21 4.26 8.73
N LEU A 134 -9.60 3.77 7.65
CA LEU A 134 -9.40 2.36 7.36
C LEU A 134 -7.90 2.08 7.43
N TRP A 135 -7.48 1.30 8.42
CA TRP A 135 -6.10 0.81 8.53
C TRP A 135 -6.01 -0.59 7.94
N GLY A 136 -5.00 -0.82 7.11
CA GLY A 136 -4.88 -2.05 6.38
C GLY A 136 -3.50 -2.34 5.82
N LYS A 137 -3.42 -3.47 5.13
CA LYS A 137 -2.31 -3.78 4.21
C LYS A 137 -2.77 -3.58 2.78
N GLY A 138 -2.06 -2.74 2.04
CA GLY A 138 -2.33 -2.43 0.65
C GLY A 138 -1.56 -3.34 -0.30
N THR A 139 -2.19 -3.76 -1.40
CA THR A 139 -1.58 -4.51 -2.49
C THR A 139 -1.88 -3.79 -3.82
N PRO A 140 -0.85 -3.33 -4.55
CA PRO A 140 -1.03 -2.74 -5.86
C PRO A 140 -1.33 -3.83 -6.91
N LEU A 141 -2.53 -3.78 -7.49
CA LEU A 141 -2.90 -4.59 -8.65
C LEU A 141 -2.66 -3.73 -9.90
N GLU A 142 -1.50 -3.90 -10.55
CA GLU A 142 -1.09 -3.02 -11.64
C GLU A 142 -1.88 -3.25 -12.93
N TYR A 143 -2.09 -2.16 -13.68
CA TYR A 143 -2.83 -2.16 -14.93
C TYR A 143 -2.34 -3.24 -15.92
N GLY A 144 -3.27 -4.04 -16.41
CA GLY A 144 -3.02 -5.11 -17.38
C GLY A 144 -2.58 -6.45 -16.77
N THR A 145 -2.39 -6.53 -15.45
CA THR A 145 -2.15 -7.82 -14.78
C THR A 145 -3.45 -8.63 -14.66
N PRO A 146 -3.39 -9.98 -14.56
CA PRO A 146 -4.58 -10.80 -14.34
C PRO A 146 -5.40 -10.39 -13.12
N ALA A 147 -4.75 -10.09 -12.00
CA ALA A 147 -5.41 -9.66 -10.77
C ALA A 147 -6.12 -8.30 -10.91
N PHE A 148 -5.55 -7.37 -11.70
CA PHE A 148 -6.22 -6.12 -12.05
C PHE A 148 -7.48 -6.37 -12.90
N ASN A 149 -7.42 -7.27 -13.87
CA ASN A 149 -8.57 -7.59 -14.72
C ASN A 149 -9.69 -8.27 -13.91
N GLU A 150 -9.33 -9.15 -12.97
CA GLU A 150 -10.27 -9.85 -12.08
C GLU A 150 -11.05 -8.88 -11.18
N ILE A 151 -10.37 -7.93 -10.53
CA ILE A 151 -11.04 -6.97 -9.66
C ILE A 151 -11.91 -5.99 -10.47
N VAL A 152 -11.45 -5.57 -11.65
CA VAL A 152 -12.23 -4.72 -12.57
C VAL A 152 -13.52 -5.41 -12.98
N ALA A 153 -13.46 -6.69 -13.35
CA ALA A 153 -14.64 -7.47 -13.73
C ALA A 153 -15.58 -7.71 -12.52
N SER A 154 -15.05 -8.19 -11.40
CA SER A 154 -15.87 -8.57 -10.24
C SER A 154 -16.54 -7.37 -9.56
N GLN A 155 -15.91 -6.20 -9.56
CA GLN A 155 -16.43 -4.98 -8.97
C GLN A 155 -17.07 -4.03 -10.01
N LYS A 156 -17.19 -4.46 -11.27
CA LYS A 156 -17.78 -3.69 -12.38
C LYS A 156 -17.17 -2.28 -12.53
N ILE A 157 -15.84 -2.20 -12.48
CA ILE A 157 -15.11 -0.94 -12.50
C ILE A 157 -14.99 -0.43 -13.94
N THR A 158 -15.47 0.79 -14.19
CA THR A 158 -15.16 1.50 -15.44
C THR A 158 -13.85 2.26 -15.29
N ILE A 159 -12.79 1.72 -15.87
CA ILE A 159 -11.46 2.34 -15.87
C ILE A 159 -11.41 3.55 -16.83
N ILE A 160 -10.46 4.45 -16.59
CA ILE A 160 -10.23 5.62 -17.46
C ILE A 160 -8.78 5.69 -17.92
N PRO A 161 -8.47 6.44 -19.00
CA PRO A 161 -7.10 6.70 -19.38
C PRO A 161 -6.30 7.30 -18.21
N GLY A 162 -5.15 6.68 -17.93
CA GLY A 162 -4.34 7.03 -16.77
C GLY A 162 -4.57 6.15 -15.54
N THR A 163 -5.52 5.22 -15.50
CA THR A 163 -5.56 4.20 -14.44
C THR A 163 -4.27 3.37 -14.45
N ARG A 164 -3.47 3.42 -13.37
CA ARG A 164 -2.21 2.66 -13.27
C ARG A 164 -2.32 1.42 -12.40
N SER A 165 -3.22 1.42 -11.41
CA SER A 165 -3.47 0.27 -10.53
C SER A 165 -4.84 0.36 -9.89
N ILE A 166 -5.34 -0.77 -9.39
CA ILE A 166 -6.29 -0.80 -8.27
C ILE A 166 -5.49 -1.16 -7.03
N ILE A 167 -5.60 -0.37 -5.96
CA ILE A 167 -5.00 -0.72 -4.67
C ILE A 167 -6.06 -1.43 -3.85
N LEU A 168 -5.82 -2.72 -3.58
CA LEU A 168 -6.64 -3.52 -2.67
C LEU A 168 -6.11 -3.35 -1.25
N VAL A 169 -6.98 -3.09 -0.29
CA VAL A 169 -6.64 -2.87 1.12
C VAL A 169 -7.36 -3.93 1.96
N ASP A 170 -6.58 -4.83 2.55
CA ASP A 170 -7.04 -5.74 3.60
C ASP A 170 -7.11 -4.97 4.92
N ILE A 171 -8.34 -4.61 5.31
CA ILE A 171 -8.64 -3.83 6.51
C ILE A 171 -8.42 -4.70 7.74
N HIS A 172 -7.59 -4.22 8.66
CA HIS A 172 -7.43 -4.83 9.99
C HIS A 172 -8.04 -3.96 11.11
N GLN A 173 -8.36 -2.69 10.84
CA GLN A 173 -9.06 -1.84 11.80
C GLN A 173 -9.77 -0.68 11.12
N VAL A 174 -10.93 -0.32 11.68
CA VAL A 174 -11.70 0.86 11.30
C VAL A 174 -11.83 1.76 12.51
N GLY A 175 -11.76 3.08 12.30
CA GLY A 175 -11.93 4.07 13.35
C GLY A 175 -12.75 5.26 12.86
N THR A 176 -13.71 5.69 13.67
CA THR A 176 -14.47 6.91 13.45
C THR A 176 -14.11 7.95 14.49
N SER A 177 -14.22 9.23 14.14
CA SER A 177 -14.11 10.34 15.10
C SER A 177 -15.03 11.49 14.71
N CYS A 178 -15.34 12.38 15.67
CA CYS A 178 -16.42 13.36 15.53
C CYS A 178 -16.19 14.42 14.45
N GLY A 179 -14.94 14.78 14.15
CA GLY A 179 -14.64 15.76 13.09
C GLY A 179 -15.24 17.14 13.29
N PHE A 180 -15.52 17.58 14.53
CA PHE A 180 -16.21 18.86 14.80
C PHE A 180 -15.48 20.11 14.31
N SER A 181 -14.17 20.03 14.08
CA SER A 181 -13.38 21.11 13.48
C SER A 181 -13.25 21.02 11.95
N MET A 182 -13.83 19.99 11.31
CA MET A 182 -13.78 19.85 9.86
C MET A 182 -14.72 20.90 9.22
N PRO A 183 -14.23 21.70 8.27
CA PRO A 183 -15.02 22.73 7.65
C PRO A 183 -16.09 22.11 6.73
N CYS A 184 -17.20 22.83 6.57
CA CYS A 184 -18.16 22.55 5.51
C CYS A 184 -17.69 23.14 4.18
N TYR A 185 -17.85 22.40 3.09
CA TYR A 185 -17.63 22.86 1.72
C TYR A 185 -18.80 22.46 0.83
N GLU A 186 -19.09 23.28 -0.18
CA GLU A 186 -20.00 22.93 -1.25
C GLU A 186 -19.22 22.38 -2.45
N PHE A 187 -19.71 21.29 -3.03
CA PHE A 187 -19.12 20.74 -4.24
C PHE A 187 -19.50 21.60 -5.45
N VAL A 188 -18.49 22.10 -6.17
CA VAL A 188 -18.71 22.90 -7.39
C VAL A 188 -18.63 22.03 -8.64
N SER A 189 -17.48 21.37 -8.88
CA SER A 189 -17.25 20.53 -10.07
C SER A 189 -15.98 19.67 -9.94
N PHE A 190 -15.82 18.69 -10.84
CA PHE A 190 -14.58 17.93 -10.99
C PHE A 190 -13.56 18.68 -11.86
N ARG A 191 -12.27 18.56 -11.53
CA ARG A 191 -11.18 19.15 -12.35
C ARG A 191 -10.83 18.21 -13.51
N PRO A 192 -10.89 18.66 -14.78
CA PRO A 192 -10.68 17.77 -15.93
C PRO A 192 -9.19 17.54 -16.24
N THR A 193 -8.30 18.41 -15.75
CA THR A 193 -6.88 18.48 -16.15
C THR A 193 -6.14 17.14 -16.09
N LEU A 194 -6.35 16.34 -15.04
CA LEU A 194 -5.67 15.06 -14.89
C LEU A 194 -6.14 14.07 -15.98
N ASN A 195 -7.45 14.00 -16.21
CA ASN A 195 -8.05 13.11 -17.19
C ASN A 195 -7.59 13.48 -18.60
N ASP A 196 -7.69 14.75 -18.97
CA ASP A 196 -7.33 15.23 -20.31
C ASP A 196 -5.83 15.01 -20.59
N PHE A 197 -4.99 15.22 -19.57
CA PHE A 197 -3.55 14.98 -19.68
C PHE A 197 -3.21 13.52 -19.98
N PHE A 198 -3.85 12.56 -19.29
CA PHE A 198 -3.58 11.13 -19.49
C PHE A 198 -4.34 10.52 -20.66
N GLU A 199 -5.50 11.04 -21.04
CA GLU A 199 -6.16 10.73 -22.31
C GLU A 199 -5.22 10.99 -23.49
N LYS A 200 -4.57 12.17 -23.53
CA LYS A 200 -3.60 12.51 -24.56
C LYS A 200 -2.39 11.58 -24.57
N ARG A 201 -1.83 11.22 -23.40
CA ARG A 201 -0.67 10.32 -23.33
C ARG A 201 -1.01 8.89 -23.75
N VAL A 202 -2.19 8.38 -23.38
CA VAL A 202 -2.66 7.08 -23.85
C VAL A 202 -2.91 7.10 -25.36
N ALA A 203 -3.48 8.17 -25.89
CA ALA A 203 -3.67 8.34 -27.34
C ALA A 203 -2.33 8.40 -28.09
N ASN A 204 -1.35 9.13 -27.57
CA ASN A 204 0.00 9.19 -28.11
C ASN A 204 0.69 7.82 -28.13
N GLU A 205 0.57 7.06 -27.04
CA GLU A 205 1.09 5.69 -26.95
C GLU A 205 0.50 4.80 -28.05
N LYS A 206 -0.83 4.82 -28.21
CA LYS A 206 -1.53 4.05 -29.25
C LYS A 206 -1.16 4.49 -30.67
N ALA A 207 -0.86 5.77 -30.86
CA ALA A 207 -0.42 6.33 -32.13
C ALA A 207 1.08 6.10 -32.42
N GLY A 208 1.81 5.36 -31.57
CA GLY A 208 3.24 5.10 -31.73
C GLY A 208 4.15 6.27 -31.34
N LYS A 209 3.62 7.35 -30.77
CA LYS A 209 4.38 8.52 -30.28
C LYS A 209 4.97 8.24 -28.90
N ARG A 210 5.85 7.24 -28.83
CA ARG A 210 6.39 6.64 -27.58
C ARG A 210 6.98 7.67 -26.61
N GLU A 211 7.71 8.67 -27.12
CA GLU A 211 8.33 9.72 -26.29
C GLU A 211 7.30 10.49 -25.46
N ASP A 212 6.12 10.76 -26.04
CA ASP A 212 4.99 11.43 -25.39
C ASP A 212 3.92 10.46 -24.88
N GLY A 213 4.22 9.17 -24.91
CA GLY A 213 3.35 8.09 -24.47
C GLY A 213 3.20 8.02 -22.95
N ILE A 214 2.29 7.16 -22.50
CA ILE A 214 2.06 6.92 -21.07
C ILE A 214 3.16 6.04 -20.45
N GLU A 215 3.74 5.15 -21.22
CA GLU A 215 4.71 4.17 -20.72
C GLU A 215 6.04 4.82 -20.36
N ARG A 216 6.55 5.69 -21.25
CA ARG A 216 7.75 6.49 -20.97
C ARG A 216 7.50 7.49 -19.83
N TYR A 217 6.26 7.98 -19.68
CA TYR A 217 5.87 8.77 -18.52
C TYR A 217 5.96 7.94 -17.22
N TRP A 218 5.46 6.71 -17.20
CA TRP A 218 5.59 5.81 -16.06
C TRP A 218 7.05 5.49 -15.75
N ALA A 219 7.88 5.23 -16.76
CA ALA A 219 9.32 5.03 -16.60
C ALA A 219 10.00 6.26 -15.97
N HIS A 220 9.71 7.46 -16.48
CA HIS A 220 10.33 8.69 -16.00
C HIS A 220 9.82 9.12 -14.61
N LYS A 221 8.52 9.02 -14.32
CA LYS A 221 7.92 9.59 -13.10
C LYS A 221 7.42 8.59 -12.07
N ASN A 222 7.13 7.35 -12.45
CA ASN A 222 6.52 6.35 -11.58
C ASN A 222 7.38 5.09 -11.40
N ALA A 223 8.59 5.02 -11.97
CA ALA A 223 9.50 3.92 -11.71
C ALA A 223 10.09 3.96 -10.29
N TRP A 224 10.33 5.14 -9.72
CA TRP A 224 11.02 5.30 -8.43
C TRP A 224 10.36 6.35 -7.54
N SER A 225 10.32 6.10 -6.23
CA SER A 225 9.84 7.01 -5.19
C SER A 225 10.86 8.13 -4.90
N MET A 226 10.51 9.08 -4.03
CA MET A 226 11.46 10.09 -3.52
C MET A 226 12.62 9.45 -2.74
N ASP A 227 12.31 8.40 -1.98
CA ASP A 227 13.26 7.63 -1.17
C ASP A 227 14.01 6.55 -1.96
N GLY A 228 13.88 6.51 -3.29
CA GLY A 228 14.57 5.54 -4.14
C GLY A 228 13.98 4.12 -4.09
N LEU A 229 12.74 3.96 -3.64
CA LEU A 229 12.05 2.66 -3.66
C LEU A 229 11.40 2.41 -5.04
N PRO A 230 11.40 1.17 -5.56
CA PRO A 230 10.73 0.85 -6.82
C PRO A 230 9.23 1.13 -6.71
N GLY A 231 8.68 1.82 -7.70
CA GLY A 231 7.27 2.14 -7.84
C GLY A 231 6.55 1.16 -8.76
N MET A 232 5.93 1.68 -9.81
CA MET A 232 5.21 0.85 -10.78
C MET A 232 6.17 -0.10 -11.50
N GLN A 233 5.95 -1.41 -11.37
CA GLN A 233 6.84 -2.44 -11.92
C GLN A 233 6.97 -2.34 -13.44
N ARG A 234 5.86 -2.04 -14.13
CA ARG A 234 5.88 -1.77 -15.57
C ARG A 234 6.77 -0.58 -15.93
N GLY A 235 6.67 0.51 -15.17
CA GLY A 235 7.52 1.69 -15.33
C GLY A 235 9.00 1.38 -15.07
N VAL A 236 9.32 0.60 -14.03
CA VAL A 236 10.70 0.15 -13.74
C VAL A 236 11.27 -0.65 -14.91
N LYS A 237 10.52 -1.61 -15.45
CA LYS A 237 10.94 -2.41 -16.61
C LYS A 237 11.19 -1.54 -17.84
N THR A 238 10.29 -0.62 -18.15
CA THR A 238 10.46 0.31 -19.27
C THR A 238 11.67 1.23 -19.06
N ALA A 239 11.91 1.72 -17.83
CA ALA A 239 13.05 2.56 -17.54
C ALA A 239 14.39 1.86 -17.80
N VAL A 240 14.49 0.58 -17.43
CA VAL A 240 15.69 -0.24 -17.71
C VAL A 240 15.81 -0.54 -19.20
N ALA A 241 14.73 -0.96 -19.86
CA ALA A 241 14.75 -1.37 -21.26
C ALA A 241 15.05 -0.20 -22.23
N GLU A 242 14.63 1.02 -21.89
CA GLU A 242 14.73 2.21 -22.75
C GLU A 242 15.70 3.27 -22.20
N ASP A 243 16.51 2.94 -21.18
CA ASP A 243 17.45 3.86 -20.49
C ASP A 243 16.81 5.21 -20.08
N VAL A 244 15.58 5.15 -19.52
CA VAL A 244 14.85 6.34 -19.09
C VAL A 244 15.32 6.75 -17.70
N LYS A 245 16.02 7.90 -17.62
CA LYS A 245 16.43 8.47 -16.34
C LYS A 245 15.20 8.91 -15.51
N PRO A 246 15.10 8.47 -14.24
CA PRO A 246 14.02 8.89 -13.36
C PRO A 246 14.06 10.40 -13.09
N ILE A 247 12.89 11.00 -12.90
CA ILE A 247 12.78 12.40 -12.50
C ILE A 247 13.38 12.62 -11.11
N LYS A 248 14.08 13.74 -10.91
CA LYS A 248 14.49 14.18 -9.58
C LYS A 248 13.25 14.63 -8.79
N LYS A 249 12.95 13.96 -7.68
CA LYS A 249 11.76 14.24 -6.85
C LYS A 249 12.05 14.96 -5.54
N MET A 250 13.30 14.95 -5.09
CA MET A 250 13.70 15.55 -3.82
C MET A 250 14.80 16.60 -4.02
N VAL A 251 14.72 17.68 -3.26
CA VAL A 251 15.69 18.78 -3.25
C VAL A 251 16.17 19.04 -1.83
N GLY A 252 17.28 19.76 -1.69
CA GLY A 252 17.85 20.10 -0.39
C GLY A 252 18.76 19.01 0.19
N PRO A 253 19.22 19.20 1.44
CA PRO A 253 20.29 18.39 2.07
C PRO A 253 19.88 16.95 2.44
N TYR A 254 18.61 16.60 2.23
CA TYR A 254 18.06 15.26 2.48
C TYR A 254 17.80 14.49 1.19
N ALA A 255 18.03 15.09 0.01
CA ALA A 255 17.84 14.42 -1.27
C ALA A 255 18.90 13.33 -1.49
N PRO A 256 18.53 12.14 -1.99
CA PRO A 256 19.50 11.12 -2.38
C PRO A 256 20.56 11.69 -3.34
N GLY A 257 21.85 11.50 -3.01
CA GLY A 257 22.98 12.01 -3.80
C GLY A 257 23.39 13.46 -3.51
N SER A 258 22.78 14.17 -2.54
CA SER A 258 23.31 15.46 -2.08
C SER A 258 24.62 15.24 -1.31
N VAL A 259 25.75 15.46 -1.99
CA VAL A 259 27.12 15.42 -1.46
C VAL A 259 27.24 16.40 -0.27
N GLY A 260 27.48 15.89 0.94
CA GLY A 260 27.74 16.73 2.11
C GLY A 260 27.38 16.14 3.47
N ARG A 261 26.57 15.07 3.56
CA ARG A 261 26.28 14.39 4.83
C ARG A 261 26.82 12.97 4.85
N SER A 262 27.89 12.80 5.61
CA SER A 262 28.15 11.57 6.36
C SER A 262 27.00 11.41 7.39
N GLN A 263 25.82 11.00 6.95
CA GLN A 263 25.01 10.14 7.80
C GLN A 263 25.57 8.74 7.62
N ARG A 264 26.71 8.49 8.27
CA ARG A 264 27.03 7.11 8.65
C ARG A 264 25.80 6.63 9.41
N PRO A 265 25.10 5.58 8.95
CA PRO A 265 24.05 5.01 9.77
C PRO A 265 24.69 4.69 11.12
N ALA A 266 24.06 5.10 12.21
CA ALA A 266 24.56 4.85 13.56
C ALA A 266 24.61 3.34 13.94
N GLY A 267 24.60 2.44 12.94
CA GLY A 267 24.66 1.00 13.10
C GLY A 267 25.07 0.19 11.87
N ALA A 268 25.64 0.75 10.79
CA ALA A 268 26.19 -0.11 9.72
C ALA A 268 27.66 -0.47 9.98
N PHE A 269 27.90 -1.75 10.16
CA PHE A 269 29.24 -2.33 10.19
C PHE A 269 29.92 -2.12 8.84
N THR A 270 31.03 -1.38 8.82
CA THR A 270 31.88 -1.29 7.61
C THR A 270 32.64 -2.61 7.41
N PRO A 271 33.20 -2.89 6.21
CA PRO A 271 34.11 -4.02 6.03
C PRO A 271 35.23 -4.06 7.08
N GLY A 272 35.70 -2.89 7.54
CA GLY A 272 36.65 -2.78 8.65
C GLY A 272 36.10 -3.24 10.00
N HIS A 273 34.81 -3.02 10.29
CA HIS A 273 34.17 -3.59 11.49
C HIS A 273 34.07 -5.11 11.39
N LEU A 274 33.73 -5.65 10.21
CA LEU A 274 33.66 -7.09 9.98
C LEU A 274 35.05 -7.75 10.14
N ILE A 275 36.09 -7.11 9.61
CA ILE A 275 37.48 -7.53 9.81
C ILE A 275 37.86 -7.47 11.29
N LEU A 276 37.52 -6.38 11.99
CA LEU A 276 37.80 -6.23 13.42
C LEU A 276 37.10 -7.32 14.25
N VAL A 277 35.83 -7.62 13.96
CA VAL A 277 35.09 -8.70 14.62
C VAL A 277 35.77 -10.04 14.36
N ALA A 278 36.19 -10.33 13.12
CA ALA A 278 36.90 -11.56 12.78
C ALA A 278 38.26 -11.69 13.49
N ILE A 279 39.01 -10.59 13.62
CA ILE A 279 40.28 -10.55 14.37
C ILE A 279 40.02 -10.76 15.86
N LEU A 280 39.04 -10.08 16.44
CA LEU A 280 38.72 -10.22 17.86
C LEU A 280 38.21 -11.62 18.19
N SER A 281 37.37 -12.23 17.33
CA SER A 281 36.87 -13.61 17.52
C SER A 281 37.98 -14.64 17.38
N SER A 282 38.91 -14.46 16.45
CA SER A 282 40.06 -15.37 16.28
C SER A 282 41.05 -15.26 17.45
N LEU A 283 41.36 -14.04 17.91
CA LEU A 283 42.22 -13.82 19.08
C LEU A 283 41.60 -14.38 20.36
N THR A 284 40.31 -14.14 20.61
CA THR A 284 39.62 -14.72 21.78
C THR A 284 39.61 -16.24 21.72
N THR A 285 39.35 -16.84 20.56
CA THR A 285 39.44 -18.30 20.37
C THR A 285 40.84 -18.83 20.67
N ALA A 286 41.89 -18.18 20.15
CA ALA A 286 43.27 -18.56 20.40
C ALA A 286 43.67 -18.44 21.88
N ILE A 287 43.25 -17.38 22.56
CA ILE A 287 43.47 -17.18 23.99
C ILE A 287 42.77 -18.27 24.81
N VAL A 288 41.52 -18.61 24.49
CA VAL A 288 40.78 -19.69 25.16
C VAL A 288 41.48 -21.03 24.97
N LEU A 289 41.94 -21.36 23.76
CA LEU A 289 42.72 -22.58 23.50
C LEU A 289 44.06 -22.61 24.24
N LEU A 290 44.74 -21.47 24.38
CA LEU A 290 45.98 -21.37 25.16
C LEU A 290 45.73 -21.53 26.67
N ILE A 291 44.65 -20.96 27.20
CA ILE A 291 44.26 -21.17 28.60
C ILE A 291 43.90 -22.63 28.83
N LEU A 292 43.09 -23.24 27.97
CA LEU A 292 42.71 -24.65 28.07
C LEU A 292 43.92 -25.59 27.95
N SER A 293 44.88 -25.31 27.08
CA SER A 293 46.12 -26.11 26.97
C SER A 293 47.09 -25.91 28.15
N ARG A 294 47.08 -24.74 28.81
CA ARG A 294 47.84 -24.54 30.05
C ARG A 294 47.17 -25.15 31.27
N VAL A 295 45.84 -25.09 31.37
CA VAL A 295 45.07 -25.71 32.47
C VAL A 295 44.99 -27.22 32.31
N GLY A 296 44.89 -27.73 31.08
CA GLY A 296 44.90 -29.17 30.77
C GLY A 296 46.24 -29.88 31.01
N ASN A 297 47.34 -29.13 31.13
CA ASN A 297 48.66 -29.65 31.53
C ASN A 297 48.93 -29.53 33.04
N VAL A 298 47.94 -29.08 33.83
CA VAL A 298 48.03 -29.03 35.30
C VAL A 298 47.34 -30.27 35.88
N LYS A 299 48.19 -31.27 36.17
CA LYS A 299 47.99 -32.43 37.04
C LYS A 299 47.07 -33.56 36.55
N VAL A 300 47.64 -34.41 35.68
CA VAL A 300 47.76 -35.84 36.05
C VAL A 300 48.94 -35.93 37.02
N LEU A 301 48.72 -35.54 38.28
CA LEU A 301 49.65 -35.85 39.36
C LEU A 301 49.06 -37.05 40.09
N VAL A 302 49.62 -38.21 39.75
CA VAL A 302 49.45 -39.49 40.41
C VAL A 302 49.51 -39.28 41.93
N GLY A 303 48.37 -39.47 42.60
CA GLY A 303 48.32 -39.69 44.04
C GLY A 303 48.93 -41.06 44.33
N ARG A 304 50.20 -41.08 44.75
CA ARG A 304 50.90 -42.24 45.29
C ARG A 304 51.45 -41.89 46.67
N GLY A 305 51.05 -42.64 47.70
CA GLY A 305 51.76 -42.77 48.98
C GLY A 305 50.92 -42.42 50.22
N VAL A 306 50.21 -43.37 50.84
CA VAL A 306 50.59 -44.27 51.96
C VAL A 306 50.19 -43.69 53.33
N TRP A 307 49.18 -44.30 53.97
CA TRP A 307 49.09 -44.58 55.42
C TRP A 307 48.19 -45.83 55.59
N THR A 308 48.75 -46.85 56.25
CA THR A 308 48.25 -48.22 56.55
C THR A 308 47.98 -49.18 55.39
#